data_AF-A0AAV0U8S9-F1
#
_entry.id   AF-A0AAV0U8S9-F1
#
_cell.length_a   1.000
_cell.length_b   1.000
_cell.length_c   1.000
_cell.angle_alpha   90.00
_cell.angle_beta   90.00
_cell.angle_gamma   90.00
#
_symmetry.space_group_name_H-M   'P 1'
#
loop_
_entity.id
_entity.type
_entity.pdbx_description
1 polymer ?
#
loop_
_entity_poly.entity_id
_entity_poly.type
_entity_poly.pdbx_seq_one_letter_code
_entity_poly.pdbx_strand_id
1 'polypeptide(L)'
;MYVPHHLLPIACAILCLGKSAASTKASGLQVNALPLSVTTVPFQDNATSVPLVDREGQESEERFLLFFCMVFAEFAERLHYWHLNLLERLNVHPSRTLSKFGLSPTASGFSNGVDGLQWLEHAVRYRSKNKKKGKELTDLELFKLLKKRLVHDENLLGVADRLRFQDENAAMKQLSVVFYRALLKDCSPATSKLMLDHWLGSMVVVPDDVFLALGIKVEDLVDHPAVVYQWLRHISEYRKAGSNKYTVEQIKEKLEGASEDQIRKFVDEALKQEDPVLVNMVKEVWGNKQPATVTETAVAT
;
A
#
# COMPACT_ATOMS: atom_id res chain seq x y z
N MET A 1 -23.43 5.91 26.30
CA MET A 1 -23.58 7.17 25.55
C MET A 1 -24.81 7.08 24.68
N TYR A 2 -25.81 7.91 24.97
CA TYR A 2 -27.07 8.00 24.23
C TYR A 2 -26.86 9.09 23.17
N VAL A 3 -26.81 8.74 21.88
CA VAL A 3 -26.86 9.74 20.82
C VAL A 3 -28.34 10.06 20.61
N PRO A 4 -28.78 11.30 20.84
CA PRO A 4 -30.19 11.62 20.73
C PRO A 4 -30.69 11.40 19.30
N HIS A 5 -31.82 10.70 19.15
CA HIS A 5 -32.45 10.37 17.86
C HIS A 5 -32.77 11.58 16.96
N HIS A 6 -32.74 12.81 17.51
CA HIS A 6 -33.00 14.04 16.77
C HIS A 6 -31.79 14.59 15.98
N LEU A 7 -30.58 14.05 16.15
CA LEU A 7 -29.39 14.48 15.39
C LEU A 7 -29.22 13.75 14.05
N LEU A 8 -29.88 12.60 13.87
CA LEU A 8 -29.83 11.80 12.65
C LEU A 8 -30.43 12.53 11.42
N PRO A 9 -31.58 13.22 11.52
CA PRO A 9 -32.14 13.99 10.41
C PRO A 9 -31.26 15.19 10.02
N ILE A 10 -30.56 15.79 10.99
CA ILE A 10 -29.68 16.94 10.77
C ILE A 10 -28.42 16.52 10.00
N ALA A 11 -27.83 15.38 10.36
CA ALA A 11 -26.71 14.80 9.62
C ALA A 11 -27.10 14.42 8.17
N CYS A 12 -28.30 13.87 7.97
CA CYS A 12 -28.84 13.58 6.62
C CYS A 12 -29.11 14.85 5.81
N ALA A 13 -29.71 15.89 6.42
CA ALA A 13 -29.99 17.15 5.75
C ALA A 13 -28.71 17.85 5.27
N ILE A 14 -27.63 17.79 6.06
CA ILE A 14 -26.37 18.44 5.71
C ILE A 14 -25.59 17.64 4.63
N LEU A 15 -25.66 16.31 4.65
CA LEU A 15 -25.14 15.47 3.55
C LEU A 15 -25.87 15.72 2.21
N CYS A 16 -27.18 16.01 2.26
CA CYS A 16 -27.96 16.38 1.08
C CYS A 16 -27.61 17.79 0.56
N LEU A 17 -27.34 18.75 1.45
CA LEU A 17 -26.98 20.12 1.07
C LEU A 17 -25.55 20.22 0.50
N GLY A 18 -24.58 19.46 1.03
CA GLY A 18 -23.20 19.44 0.54
C GLY A 18 -23.07 18.94 -0.91
N LYS A 19 -23.87 17.94 -1.31
CA LYS A 19 -23.90 17.44 -2.70
C LYS A 19 -24.49 18.45 -3.68
N SER A 20 -25.45 19.28 -3.23
CA SER A 20 -26.09 20.29 -4.08
C SER A 20 -25.18 21.49 -4.34
N ALA A 21 -24.30 21.86 -3.40
CA ALA A 21 -23.37 22.98 -3.55
C ALA A 21 -22.13 22.63 -4.40
N ALA A 22 -21.67 21.37 -4.37
CA ALA A 22 -20.58 20.91 -5.23
C ALA A 22 -21.01 20.77 -6.71
N SER A 23 -22.28 20.49 -6.97
CA SER A 23 -22.82 20.35 -8.33
C SER A 23 -23.03 21.68 -9.07
N THR A 24 -23.15 22.81 -8.37
CA THR A 24 -23.39 24.13 -8.99
C THR A 24 -22.13 24.91 -9.33
N LYS A 25 -20.93 24.46 -8.91
CA LYS A 25 -19.64 25.11 -9.26
C LYS A 25 -18.85 24.42 -10.38
N ALA A 26 -19.33 23.31 -10.94
CA ALA A 26 -18.60 22.55 -11.97
C ALA A 26 -18.99 22.90 -13.44
N SER A 27 -19.73 23.98 -13.67
CA SER A 27 -20.12 24.42 -15.02
C SER A 27 -19.51 25.79 -15.33
N GLY A 28 -18.29 25.79 -15.89
CA GLY A 28 -17.73 27.00 -16.49
C GLY A 28 -16.21 27.12 -16.40
N LEU A 29 -15.47 26.27 -17.10
CA LEU A 29 -14.10 26.56 -17.54
C LEU A 29 -13.74 25.60 -18.69
N GLN A 30 -14.06 25.99 -19.91
CA GLN A 30 -13.42 25.43 -21.10
C GLN A 30 -12.10 26.18 -21.31
N VAL A 31 -10.98 25.46 -21.22
CA VAL A 31 -9.65 25.97 -21.59
C VAL A 31 -9.33 25.44 -22.97
N ASN A 32 -9.53 26.27 -24.00
CA ASN A 32 -8.95 26.03 -25.32
C ASN A 32 -7.49 26.53 -25.30
N ALA A 33 -6.55 25.63 -25.51
CA ALA A 33 -5.13 25.94 -25.65
C ALA A 33 -4.77 26.15 -27.13
N LEU A 34 -4.20 27.31 -27.47
CA LEU A 34 -3.44 27.62 -28.70
C LEU A 34 -2.45 28.77 -28.38
N PRO A 35 -1.38 28.98 -29.17
CA PRO A 35 -0.03 29.09 -28.65
C PRO A 35 0.49 30.53 -28.55
N LEU A 36 1.48 30.69 -27.65
CA LEU A 36 2.22 31.90 -27.33
C LEU A 36 2.82 32.59 -28.57
N SER A 37 2.46 33.86 -28.77
CA SER A 37 3.24 34.84 -29.54
C SER A 37 3.63 35.96 -28.60
N VAL A 38 4.93 36.11 -28.34
CA VAL A 38 5.48 37.16 -27.50
C VAL A 38 5.50 38.45 -28.30
N THR A 39 4.71 39.44 -27.89
CA THR A 39 4.81 40.83 -28.36
C THR A 39 5.13 41.71 -27.16
N THR A 40 6.34 42.27 -27.14
CA THR A 40 6.77 43.30 -26.19
C THR A 40 6.07 44.62 -26.52
N VAL A 41 5.24 45.12 -25.60
CA VAL A 41 4.59 46.44 -25.67
C VAL A 41 5.13 47.28 -24.49
N PRO A 42 5.43 48.57 -24.68
CA PRO A 42 6.15 49.37 -23.69
C PRO A 42 5.31 49.68 -22.45
N PHE A 43 6.04 49.82 -21.34
CA PHE A 43 5.57 50.15 -20.01
C PHE A 43 4.81 51.49 -20.02
N GLN A 44 3.53 51.44 -19.66
CA GLN A 44 2.68 52.62 -19.47
C GLN A 44 2.21 52.63 -18.02
N ASP A 45 2.71 53.58 -17.24
CA ASP A 45 2.34 53.81 -15.84
C ASP A 45 0.87 54.24 -15.75
N ASN A 46 -0.02 53.26 -15.70
CA ASN A 46 -1.38 53.46 -15.21
C ASN A 46 -1.46 52.89 -13.80
N ALA A 47 -1.36 53.78 -12.81
CA ALA A 47 -1.72 53.51 -11.43
C ALA A 47 -3.19 53.08 -11.37
N THR A 48 -3.41 51.78 -11.50
CA THR A 48 -4.71 51.15 -11.30
C THR A 48 -4.79 50.84 -9.82
N SER A 49 -5.63 51.60 -9.11
CA SER A 49 -6.01 51.32 -7.73
C SER A 49 -6.63 49.92 -7.66
N VAL A 50 -5.87 48.95 -7.18
CA VAL A 50 -6.40 47.64 -6.78
C VAL A 50 -7.39 47.92 -5.66
N PRO A 51 -8.70 47.62 -5.80
CA PRO A 51 -9.61 47.76 -4.68
C PRO A 51 -9.10 46.87 -3.54
N LEU A 52 -8.96 47.44 -2.35
CA LEU A 52 -8.87 46.67 -1.11
C LEU A 52 -10.18 45.86 -1.03
N VAL A 53 -10.15 44.64 -1.54
CA VAL A 53 -11.21 43.65 -1.34
C VAL A 53 -11.19 43.32 0.16
N ASP A 54 -12.35 43.40 0.80
CA ASP A 54 -12.59 43.14 2.22
C ASP A 54 -12.03 41.76 2.64
N ARG A 55 -10.77 41.77 3.08
CA ARG A 55 -10.04 40.58 3.55
C ARG A 55 -10.66 39.97 4.80
N GLU A 56 -11.30 40.79 5.64
CA GLU A 56 -11.90 40.35 6.90
C GLU A 56 -13.15 39.46 6.69
N GLY A 57 -13.95 39.71 5.64
CA GLY A 57 -15.13 38.90 5.34
C GLY A 57 -14.76 37.49 4.83
N GLN A 58 -13.74 37.40 3.99
CA GLN A 58 -13.28 36.14 3.42
C GLN A 58 -12.59 35.24 4.47
N GLU A 59 -11.82 35.83 5.39
CA GLU A 59 -11.24 35.08 6.51
C GLU A 59 -12.30 34.51 7.47
N SER A 60 -13.44 35.19 7.64
CA SER A 60 -14.53 34.71 8.50
C SER A 60 -15.24 33.49 7.90
N GLU A 61 -15.48 33.47 6.58
CA GLU A 61 -16.10 32.33 5.89
C GLU A 61 -15.18 31.10 5.87
N GLU A 62 -13.88 31.30 5.63
CA GLU A 62 -12.90 30.21 5.65
C GLU A 62 -12.79 29.57 7.04
N ARG A 63 -12.76 30.39 8.11
CA ARG A 63 -12.76 29.88 9.50
C ARG A 63 -14.03 29.12 9.84
N PHE A 64 -15.19 29.59 9.36
CA PHE A 64 -16.46 28.90 9.56
C PHE A 64 -16.47 27.55 8.82
N LEU A 65 -16.02 27.51 7.56
CA LEU A 65 -15.94 26.27 6.79
C LEU A 65 -15.00 25.24 7.44
N LEU A 66 -13.82 25.69 7.92
CA LEU A 66 -12.87 24.85 8.63
C LEU A 66 -13.48 24.28 9.92
N PHE A 67 -14.19 25.11 10.70
CA PHE A 67 -14.89 24.66 11.90
C PHE A 67 -15.92 23.58 11.58
N PHE A 68 -16.74 23.77 10.54
CA PHE A 68 -17.70 22.75 10.10
C PHE A 68 -17.01 21.46 9.69
N CYS A 69 -15.95 21.53 8.89
CA CYS A 69 -15.17 20.37 8.48
C CYS A 69 -14.62 19.59 9.69
N MET A 70 -14.11 20.28 10.71
CA MET A 70 -13.62 19.64 11.94
C MET A 70 -14.73 18.92 12.71
N VAL A 71 -15.87 19.59 12.92
CA VAL A 71 -17.02 19.00 13.63
C VAL A 71 -17.57 17.79 12.87
N PHE A 72 -17.65 17.86 11.54
CA PHE A 72 -18.08 16.75 10.71
C PHE A 72 -17.10 15.58 10.71
N ALA A 73 -15.80 15.86 10.67
CA ALA A 73 -14.77 14.82 10.76
C ALA A 73 -14.89 14.06 12.09
N GLU A 74 -15.02 14.78 13.21
CA GLU A 74 -15.17 14.18 14.53
C GLU A 74 -16.46 13.35 14.63
N PHE A 75 -17.58 13.86 14.10
CA PHE A 75 -18.84 13.11 14.07
C PHE A 75 -18.75 11.85 13.22
N ALA A 76 -18.15 11.94 12.02
CA ALA A 76 -17.95 10.81 11.13
C ALA A 76 -17.05 9.74 11.76
N GLU A 77 -15.97 10.14 12.45
CA GLU A 77 -15.10 9.24 13.19
C GLU A 77 -15.84 8.52 14.32
N ARG A 78 -16.64 9.26 15.11
CA ARG A 78 -17.47 8.66 16.17
C ARG A 78 -18.50 7.68 15.63
N LEU A 79 -19.12 8.00 14.49
CA LEU A 79 -20.08 7.12 13.83
C LEU A 79 -19.40 5.85 13.29
N HIS A 80 -18.22 5.99 12.68
CA HIS A 80 -17.38 4.87 12.25
C HIS A 80 -17.02 3.95 13.41
N TYR A 81 -16.51 4.52 14.50
CA TYR A 81 -16.17 3.79 15.71
C TYR A 81 -17.38 3.05 16.30
N TRP A 82 -18.55 3.71 16.34
CA TRP A 82 -19.79 3.09 16.78
C TRP A 82 -20.21 1.93 15.88
N HIS A 83 -20.11 2.09 14.55
CA HIS A 83 -20.44 1.05 13.57
C HIS A 83 -19.54 -0.18 13.74
N LEU A 84 -18.22 0.00 13.85
CA LEU A 84 -17.28 -1.10 14.08
C LEU A 84 -17.55 -1.83 15.39
N ASN A 85 -17.81 -1.07 16.46
CA ASN A 85 -18.16 -1.66 17.76
C ASN A 85 -19.46 -2.45 17.70
N LEU A 86 -20.45 -2.00 16.93
CA LEU A 86 -21.69 -2.73 16.73
C LEU A 86 -21.44 -4.05 15.99
N LEU A 87 -20.69 -4.02 14.88
CA LEU A 87 -20.33 -5.22 14.13
C LEU A 87 -19.56 -6.23 14.99
N GLU A 88 -18.62 -5.74 15.79
CA GLU A 88 -17.85 -6.55 16.72
C GLU A 88 -18.75 -7.15 17.82
N ARG A 89 -19.63 -6.35 18.45
CA ARG A 89 -20.58 -6.82 19.47
C ARG A 89 -21.49 -7.92 18.95
N LEU A 90 -22.03 -7.74 17.75
CA LEU A 90 -22.87 -8.72 17.05
C LEU A 90 -22.08 -9.91 16.49
N ASN A 91 -20.75 -9.89 16.60
CA ASN A 91 -19.84 -10.92 16.10
C ASN A 91 -20.08 -11.25 14.61
N VAL A 92 -20.31 -10.22 13.80
CA VAL A 92 -20.59 -10.39 12.37
C VAL A 92 -19.31 -10.83 11.66
N HIS A 93 -19.37 -11.93 10.91
CA HIS A 93 -18.22 -12.40 10.15
C HIS A 93 -17.90 -11.46 8.96
N PRO A 94 -16.63 -11.07 8.72
CA PRO A 94 -16.27 -10.10 7.67
C PRO A 94 -16.74 -10.47 6.26
N SER A 95 -16.81 -11.75 5.92
CA SER A 95 -17.35 -12.19 4.62
C SER A 95 -18.82 -11.77 4.40
N ARG A 96 -19.62 -11.59 5.46
CA ARG A 96 -21.03 -11.16 5.38
C ARG A 96 -21.19 -9.66 5.15
N THR A 97 -20.15 -8.89 5.46
CA THR A 97 -20.15 -7.43 5.34
C THR A 97 -19.36 -6.96 4.13
N LEU A 98 -18.49 -7.78 3.56
CA LEU A 98 -17.65 -7.42 2.41
C LEU A 98 -18.43 -6.79 1.26
N SER A 99 -19.57 -7.36 0.86
CA SER A 99 -20.41 -6.79 -0.20
C SER A 99 -21.16 -5.52 0.20
N LYS A 100 -21.34 -5.27 1.51
CA LYS A 100 -22.09 -4.13 2.05
C LYS A 100 -21.24 -2.86 2.17
N PHE A 101 -19.93 -3.00 2.28
CA PHE A 101 -18.99 -1.87 2.34
C PHE A 101 -18.78 -1.19 0.96
N GLY A 102 -19.79 -1.23 0.07
CA GLY A 102 -19.76 -0.50 -1.21
C GLY A 102 -18.55 -0.81 -2.09
N LEU A 103 -17.88 -1.95 -1.87
CA LEU A 103 -16.58 -2.22 -2.46
C LEU A 103 -16.74 -2.37 -3.97
N SER A 104 -16.44 -1.29 -4.70
CA SER A 104 -16.31 -1.35 -6.14
C SER A 104 -15.30 -2.45 -6.48
N PRO A 105 -15.54 -3.27 -7.52
CA PRO A 105 -14.56 -4.23 -8.01
C PRO A 105 -13.22 -3.59 -8.44
N THR A 106 -13.18 -2.26 -8.61
CA THR A 106 -12.01 -1.50 -9.06
C THR A 106 -11.07 -1.12 -7.91
N ALA A 107 -9.74 -1.14 -8.16
CA ALA A 107 -8.69 -0.69 -7.23
C ALA A 107 -9.07 0.61 -6.54
N SER A 108 -9.41 1.63 -7.32
CA SER A 108 -9.69 2.98 -6.84
C SER A 108 -10.80 3.04 -5.79
N GLY A 109 -11.79 2.13 -5.85
CA GLY A 109 -12.85 2.09 -4.84
C GLY A 109 -12.41 1.46 -3.52
N PHE A 110 -11.55 0.43 -3.57
CA PHE A 110 -11.07 -0.26 -2.36
C PHE A 110 -9.84 0.43 -1.76
N SER A 111 -8.82 0.68 -2.60
CA SER A 111 -7.56 1.28 -2.18
C SER A 111 -7.69 2.77 -1.92
N ASN A 112 -8.64 3.51 -2.49
CA ASN A 112 -8.78 4.95 -2.17
C ASN A 112 -10.05 5.26 -1.36
N GLY A 113 -11.04 4.35 -1.35
CA GLY A 113 -12.26 4.52 -0.57
C GLY A 113 -12.05 4.29 0.92
N VAL A 114 -12.75 5.07 1.75
CA VAL A 114 -12.76 4.91 3.20
C VAL A 114 -13.32 3.53 3.58
N ASP A 115 -14.36 3.07 2.87
CA ASP A 115 -15.10 1.84 3.17
C ASP A 115 -14.24 0.56 3.14
N GLY A 116 -13.25 0.47 2.24
CA GLY A 116 -12.32 -0.67 2.16
C GLY A 116 -11.45 -0.83 3.41
N LEU A 117 -10.90 0.29 3.90
CA LEU A 117 -10.13 0.30 5.15
C LEU A 117 -11.02 0.01 6.36
N GLN A 118 -12.23 0.57 6.41
CA GLN A 118 -13.16 0.29 7.50
C GLN A 118 -13.54 -1.20 7.56
N TRP A 119 -13.75 -1.84 6.40
CA TRP A 119 -14.00 -3.28 6.35
C TRP A 119 -12.81 -4.11 6.83
N LEU A 120 -11.59 -3.73 6.44
CA LEU A 120 -10.37 -4.37 6.93
C LEU A 120 -10.22 -4.19 8.44
N GLU A 121 -10.58 -3.02 8.98
CA GLU A 121 -10.50 -2.74 10.41
C GLU A 121 -11.49 -3.60 11.18
N HIS A 122 -12.71 -3.74 10.66
CA HIS A 122 -13.67 -4.71 11.14
C HIS A 122 -13.11 -6.14 11.12
N ALA A 123 -12.44 -6.55 10.04
CA ALA A 123 -11.85 -7.88 9.93
C ALA A 123 -10.75 -8.12 10.98
N VAL A 124 -9.85 -7.15 11.18
CA VAL A 124 -8.81 -7.20 12.22
C VAL A 124 -9.44 -7.31 13.62
N ARG A 125 -10.42 -6.47 13.95
CA ARG A 125 -11.11 -6.53 15.26
C ARG A 125 -11.83 -7.86 15.47
N TYR A 126 -12.52 -8.36 14.45
CA TYR A 126 -13.20 -9.65 14.49
C TYR A 126 -12.22 -10.79 14.80
N ARG A 127 -11.04 -10.79 14.17
CA ARG A 127 -9.98 -11.79 14.40
C ARG A 127 -9.46 -11.75 15.83
N SER A 128 -9.08 -10.57 16.31
CA SER A 128 -8.58 -10.37 17.68
C SER A 128 -9.58 -10.87 18.73
N LYS A 129 -10.87 -10.62 18.53
CA LYS A 129 -11.94 -11.09 19.42
C LYS A 129 -12.17 -12.60 19.37
N ASN A 130 -11.99 -13.24 18.21
CA ASN A 130 -12.31 -14.66 17.99
C ASN A 130 -11.10 -15.60 18.03
N LYS A 131 -9.87 -15.09 18.12
CA LYS A 131 -8.62 -15.87 18.21
C LYS A 131 -8.67 -16.99 19.26
N LYS A 132 -9.24 -16.70 20.44
CA LYS A 132 -9.36 -17.69 21.54
C LYS A 132 -10.44 -18.75 21.34
N LYS A 133 -11.32 -18.60 20.34
CA LYS A 133 -12.51 -19.45 20.13
C LYS A 133 -12.36 -20.46 19.00
N GLY A 134 -11.19 -20.53 18.35
CA GLY A 134 -10.92 -21.47 17.24
C GLY A 134 -11.75 -21.25 15.96
N LYS A 135 -12.52 -20.16 15.87
CA LYS A 135 -13.28 -19.73 14.67
C LYS A 135 -12.58 -18.55 14.01
N GLU A 136 -11.26 -18.64 13.89
CA GLU A 136 -10.41 -17.53 13.49
C GLU A 136 -10.44 -17.37 11.97
N LEU A 137 -10.76 -16.15 11.52
CA LEU A 137 -10.48 -15.74 10.15
C LEU A 137 -8.96 -15.57 10.02
N THR A 138 -8.29 -16.45 9.30
CA THR A 138 -6.83 -16.37 9.09
C THR A 138 -6.45 -15.25 8.13
N ASP A 139 -5.19 -14.80 8.15
CA ASP A 139 -4.72 -13.79 7.18
C ASP A 139 -4.88 -14.28 5.72
N LEU A 140 -4.64 -15.57 5.48
CA LEU A 140 -4.78 -16.17 4.15
C LEU A 140 -6.24 -16.25 3.71
N GLU A 141 -7.17 -16.55 4.62
CA GLU A 141 -8.61 -16.49 4.30
C GLU A 141 -9.07 -15.06 4.03
N LEU A 142 -8.58 -14.08 4.78
CA LEU A 142 -8.86 -12.68 4.56
C LEU A 142 -8.35 -12.22 3.17
N PHE A 143 -7.11 -12.59 2.82
CA PHE A 143 -6.56 -12.36 1.49
C PHE A 143 -7.40 -13.02 0.41
N LYS A 144 -7.81 -14.28 0.59
CA LYS A 144 -8.67 -15.01 -0.37
C LYS A 144 -10.05 -14.35 -0.54
N LEU A 145 -10.64 -13.81 0.52
CA LEU A 145 -11.90 -13.06 0.44
C LEU A 145 -11.73 -11.81 -0.43
N LEU A 146 -10.63 -11.08 -0.25
CA LEU A 146 -10.32 -9.92 -1.07
C LEU A 146 -9.99 -10.29 -2.50
N LYS A 147 -9.16 -11.31 -2.75
CA LYS A 147 -8.82 -11.78 -4.09
C LYS A 147 -10.04 -12.23 -4.90
N LYS A 148 -11.05 -12.80 -4.24
CA LYS A 148 -12.33 -13.12 -4.90
C LYS A 148 -13.12 -11.88 -5.33
N ARG A 149 -12.95 -10.76 -4.63
CA ARG A 149 -13.67 -9.50 -4.91
C ARG A 149 -12.88 -8.58 -5.85
N LEU A 150 -11.58 -8.49 -5.63
CA LEU A 150 -10.60 -7.71 -6.36
C LEU A 150 -9.90 -8.65 -7.33
N VAL A 151 -10.48 -8.77 -8.54
CA VAL A 151 -10.08 -9.75 -9.54
C VAL A 151 -8.65 -9.53 -10.05
N HIS A 152 -8.19 -8.27 -10.05
CA HIS A 152 -6.86 -7.89 -10.55
C HIS A 152 -5.86 -7.76 -9.41
N ASP A 153 -4.68 -8.36 -9.58
CA ASP A 153 -3.57 -8.28 -8.61
C ASP A 153 -3.12 -6.83 -8.35
N GLU A 154 -3.25 -5.95 -9.35
CA GLU A 154 -3.03 -4.50 -9.22
C GLU A 154 -3.85 -3.88 -8.08
N ASN A 155 -5.11 -4.31 -7.96
CA ASN A 155 -6.01 -3.81 -6.93
C ASN A 155 -5.55 -4.29 -5.55
N LEU A 156 -5.17 -5.56 -5.43
CA LEU A 156 -4.65 -6.15 -4.19
C LEU A 156 -3.32 -5.52 -3.77
N LEU A 157 -2.46 -5.21 -4.75
CA LEU A 157 -1.20 -4.51 -4.52
C LEU A 157 -1.47 -3.12 -3.93
N GLY A 158 -2.37 -2.34 -4.54
CA GLY A 158 -2.78 -1.04 -3.99
C GLY A 158 -3.39 -1.13 -2.58
N VAL A 159 -4.08 -2.22 -2.25
CA VAL A 159 -4.51 -2.47 -0.86
C VAL A 159 -3.31 -2.67 0.05
N ALA A 160 -2.37 -3.53 -0.33
CA ALA A 160 -1.16 -3.80 0.45
C ALA A 160 -0.36 -2.53 0.70
N ASP A 161 -0.15 -1.68 -0.32
CA ASP A 161 0.53 -0.40 -0.17
C ASP A 161 -0.18 0.52 0.81
N ARG A 162 -1.51 0.65 0.73
CA ARG A 162 -2.24 1.50 1.67
C ARG A 162 -2.17 1.01 3.11
N LEU A 163 -2.18 -0.30 3.31
CA LEU A 163 -2.04 -0.92 4.63
C LEU A 163 -0.65 -0.70 5.22
N ARG A 164 0.40 -0.69 4.37
CA ARG A 164 1.78 -0.43 4.77
C ARG A 164 1.93 0.93 5.47
N PHE A 165 1.20 1.94 5.02
CA PHE A 165 1.27 3.31 5.53
C PHE A 165 0.31 3.60 6.71
N GLN A 166 -0.27 2.58 7.34
CA GLN A 166 -1.11 2.75 8.53
C GLN A 166 -0.26 2.83 9.80
N ASP A 167 0.42 3.96 10.01
CA ASP A 167 1.46 4.11 11.04
C ASP A 167 1.04 3.77 12.46
N GLU A 168 -0.21 4.08 12.81
CA GLU A 168 -0.76 3.87 14.14
C GLU A 168 -1.35 2.46 14.33
N ASN A 169 -1.45 1.65 13.26
CA ASN A 169 -2.10 0.34 13.30
C ASN A 169 -1.15 -0.78 12.87
N ALA A 170 -0.37 -1.29 13.84
CA ALA A 170 0.57 -2.38 13.63
C ALA A 170 -0.08 -3.66 13.03
N ALA A 171 -1.35 -3.93 13.34
CA ALA A 171 -2.06 -5.08 12.77
C ALA A 171 -2.33 -4.91 11.26
N MET A 172 -2.58 -3.67 10.81
CA MET A 172 -2.72 -3.37 9.37
C MET A 172 -1.39 -3.45 8.64
N LYS A 173 -0.30 -2.94 9.23
CA LYS A 173 1.05 -3.13 8.68
C LYS A 173 1.41 -4.60 8.56
N GLN A 174 1.08 -5.42 9.56
CA GLN A 174 1.30 -6.85 9.47
C GLN A 174 0.48 -7.48 8.33
N LEU A 175 -0.76 -7.02 8.12
CA LEU A 175 -1.58 -7.46 6.99
C LEU A 175 -0.99 -7.10 5.62
N SER A 176 -0.34 -5.92 5.47
CA SER A 176 0.31 -5.57 4.21
C SER A 176 1.39 -6.57 3.85
N VAL A 177 2.23 -6.95 4.82
CA VAL A 177 3.27 -7.98 4.65
C VAL A 177 2.66 -9.30 4.19
N VAL A 178 1.57 -9.74 4.83
CA VAL A 178 0.90 -10.97 4.43
C VAL A 178 0.35 -10.88 3.01
N PHE A 179 -0.20 -9.73 2.61
CA PHE A 179 -0.77 -9.57 1.27
C PHE A 179 0.31 -9.56 0.19
N TYR A 180 1.42 -8.85 0.37
CA TYR A 180 2.53 -8.91 -0.60
C TYR A 180 3.08 -10.34 -0.72
N ARG A 181 3.28 -11.03 0.40
CA ARG A 181 3.78 -12.41 0.38
C ARG A 181 2.77 -13.37 -0.24
N ALA A 182 1.48 -13.16 -0.04
CA ALA A 182 0.43 -13.96 -0.67
C ALA A 182 0.35 -13.73 -2.19
N LEU A 183 0.52 -12.48 -2.65
CA LEU A 183 0.66 -12.16 -4.07
C LEU A 183 1.86 -12.86 -4.69
N LEU A 184 3.01 -12.85 -4.00
CA LEU A 184 4.21 -13.55 -4.46
C LEU A 184 4.09 -15.06 -4.39
N LYS A 185 3.35 -15.63 -3.43
CA LYS A 185 3.14 -17.08 -3.33
C LYS A 185 2.38 -17.63 -4.53
N ASP A 186 1.44 -16.86 -5.07
CA ASP A 186 0.72 -17.22 -6.30
C ASP A 186 1.59 -16.98 -7.57
N CYS A 187 2.80 -16.43 -7.39
CA CYS A 187 4.03 -16.47 -8.21
C CYS A 187 3.90 -16.47 -9.73
N SER A 188 2.87 -15.82 -10.29
CA SER A 188 2.84 -15.61 -11.73
C SER A 188 3.96 -14.62 -12.11
N PRO A 189 4.68 -14.84 -13.23
CA PRO A 189 5.65 -13.87 -13.74
C PRO A 189 5.03 -12.48 -13.92
N ALA A 190 3.73 -12.41 -14.25
CA ALA A 190 2.99 -11.17 -14.36
C ALA A 190 2.86 -10.43 -13.02
N THR A 191 2.53 -11.14 -11.93
CA THR A 191 2.43 -10.55 -10.58
C THR A 191 3.79 -10.05 -10.09
N SER A 192 4.86 -10.84 -10.33
CA SER A 192 6.23 -10.45 -9.96
C SER A 192 6.67 -9.18 -10.70
N LYS A 193 6.41 -9.12 -12.01
CA LYS A 193 6.69 -7.94 -12.84
C LYS A 193 5.86 -6.74 -12.38
N LEU A 194 4.58 -6.93 -12.14
CA LEU A 194 3.69 -5.87 -11.67
C LEU A 194 4.20 -5.23 -10.36
N MET A 195 4.58 -6.05 -9.38
CA MET A 195 5.11 -5.55 -8.11
C MET A 195 6.42 -4.77 -8.30
N LEU A 196 7.30 -5.28 -9.17
CA LEU A 196 8.55 -4.61 -9.53
C LEU A 196 8.31 -3.26 -10.21
N ASP A 197 7.47 -3.24 -11.25
CA ASP A 197 7.09 -2.03 -11.99
C ASP A 197 6.43 -1.00 -11.06
N HIS A 198 5.58 -1.46 -10.14
CA HIS A 198 4.93 -0.61 -9.14
C HIS A 198 5.94 0.08 -8.21
N TRP A 199 6.89 -0.67 -7.62
CA TRP A 199 7.86 -0.08 -6.71
C TRP A 199 8.85 0.83 -7.44
N LEU A 200 9.35 0.41 -8.61
CA LEU A 200 10.27 1.21 -9.43
C LEU A 200 9.61 2.47 -9.96
N GLY A 201 8.33 2.41 -10.34
CA GLY A 201 7.57 3.55 -10.87
C GLY A 201 7.45 4.71 -9.87
N SER A 202 7.58 4.44 -8.57
CA SER A 202 7.56 5.48 -7.54
C SER A 202 8.89 6.21 -7.39
N MET A 203 10.02 5.64 -7.83
CA MET A 203 11.42 6.08 -7.61
C MET A 203 11.83 6.40 -6.15
N VAL A 204 10.89 6.46 -5.22
CA VAL A 204 11.06 6.75 -3.80
C VAL A 204 11.25 5.47 -3.00
N VAL A 205 10.66 4.36 -3.43
CA VAL A 205 10.74 3.07 -2.73
C VAL A 205 12.14 2.47 -2.89
N VAL A 206 12.96 2.58 -1.84
CA VAL A 206 14.33 2.04 -1.83
C VAL A 206 14.33 0.55 -1.50
N PRO A 207 15.43 -0.19 -1.75
CA PRO A 207 15.49 -1.61 -1.42
C PRO A 207 15.17 -1.96 0.03
N ASP A 208 15.52 -1.10 1.00
CA ASP A 208 15.17 -1.30 2.40
C ASP A 208 13.65 -1.26 2.63
N ASP A 209 12.93 -0.39 1.94
CA ASP A 209 11.47 -0.31 2.03
C ASP A 209 10.82 -1.58 1.49
N VAL A 210 11.37 -2.15 0.40
CA VAL A 210 10.88 -3.42 -0.16
C VAL A 210 11.19 -4.58 0.77
N PHE A 211 12.38 -4.61 1.37
CA PHE A 211 12.75 -5.62 2.37
C PHE A 211 11.76 -5.63 3.54
N LEU A 212 11.43 -4.45 4.06
CA LEU A 212 10.46 -4.28 5.13
C LEU A 212 9.02 -4.58 4.69
N ALA A 213 8.61 -4.14 3.50
CA ALA A 213 7.28 -4.39 2.96
C ALA A 213 7.00 -5.88 2.76
N LEU A 214 8.02 -6.63 2.33
CA LEU A 214 7.97 -8.08 2.19
C LEU A 214 8.15 -8.83 3.52
N GLY A 215 8.54 -8.12 4.59
CA GLY A 215 8.83 -8.69 5.90
C GLY A 215 9.85 -9.82 5.80
N ILE A 216 10.91 -9.61 5.01
CA ILE A 216 11.94 -10.63 4.77
C ILE A 216 12.67 -10.93 6.09
N LYS A 217 12.91 -12.21 6.31
CA LYS A 217 13.75 -12.72 7.39
C LYS A 217 14.83 -13.64 6.83
N VAL A 218 15.84 -13.93 7.64
CA VAL A 218 16.94 -14.82 7.26
C VAL A 218 16.43 -16.22 6.89
N GLU A 219 15.42 -16.73 7.60
CA GLU A 219 14.84 -18.04 7.32
C GLU A 219 14.17 -18.11 5.94
N ASP A 220 13.74 -16.97 5.39
CA ASP A 220 13.12 -16.90 4.07
C ASP A 220 14.07 -17.27 2.93
N LEU A 221 15.39 -17.28 3.16
CA LEU A 221 16.36 -17.82 2.21
C LEU A 221 16.07 -19.29 1.85
N VAL A 222 15.49 -20.05 2.80
CA VAL A 222 15.17 -21.47 2.59
C VAL A 222 13.66 -21.68 2.51
N ASP A 223 12.90 -21.07 3.41
CA ASP A 223 11.47 -21.35 3.53
C ASP A 223 10.66 -20.68 2.41
N HIS A 224 11.09 -19.49 1.98
CA HIS A 224 10.35 -18.63 1.07
C HIS A 224 11.26 -17.87 0.08
N PRO A 225 12.12 -18.57 -0.69
CA PRO A 225 13.17 -17.95 -1.50
C PRO A 225 12.62 -16.98 -2.56
N ALA A 226 11.40 -17.22 -3.06
CA ALA A 226 10.73 -16.32 -4.02
C ALA A 226 10.56 -14.88 -3.49
N VAL A 227 10.39 -14.71 -2.18
CA VAL A 227 10.27 -13.38 -1.56
C VAL A 227 11.62 -12.66 -1.61
N VAL A 228 12.72 -13.36 -1.32
CA VAL A 228 14.08 -12.82 -1.40
C VAL A 228 14.47 -12.54 -2.85
N TYR A 229 14.10 -13.42 -3.79
CA TYR A 229 14.34 -13.22 -5.23
C TYR A 229 13.69 -11.94 -5.74
N GLN A 230 12.44 -11.68 -5.34
CA GLN A 230 11.74 -10.45 -5.71
C GLN A 230 12.48 -9.20 -5.21
N TRP A 231 13.01 -9.24 -3.99
CA TRP A 231 13.80 -8.15 -3.44
C TRP A 231 15.13 -7.95 -4.17
N LEU A 232 15.86 -9.03 -4.49
CA LEU A 232 17.11 -8.95 -5.27
C LEU A 232 16.88 -8.41 -6.69
N ARG A 233 15.77 -8.77 -7.34
CA ARG A 233 15.34 -8.19 -8.63
C ARG A 233 15.12 -6.68 -8.51
N HIS A 234 14.40 -6.25 -7.46
CA HIS A 234 14.20 -4.82 -7.20
C HIS A 234 15.52 -4.07 -7.04
N ILE A 235 16.47 -4.61 -6.27
CA ILE A 235 17.80 -4.00 -6.13
C ILE A 235 18.50 -3.86 -7.47
N SER A 236 18.48 -4.91 -8.31
CA SER A 236 19.15 -4.89 -9.60
C SER A 236 18.58 -3.79 -10.51
N GLU A 237 17.25 -3.70 -10.62
CA GLU A 237 16.60 -2.67 -11.42
C GLU A 237 16.74 -1.26 -10.82
N TYR A 238 16.68 -1.15 -9.49
CA TYR A 238 16.89 0.11 -8.78
C TYR A 238 18.29 0.69 -9.02
N ARG A 239 19.33 -0.17 -9.06
CA ARG A 239 20.69 0.22 -9.45
C ARG A 239 20.75 0.68 -10.91
N LYS A 240 20.15 -0.08 -11.84
CA LYS A 240 20.10 0.26 -13.27
C LYS A 240 19.42 1.59 -13.54
N ALA A 241 18.39 1.95 -12.76
CA ALA A 241 17.69 3.22 -12.86
C ALA A 241 18.54 4.46 -12.46
N GLY A 242 19.82 4.28 -12.11
CA GLY A 242 20.76 5.35 -11.81
C GLY A 242 20.92 5.64 -10.32
N SER A 243 20.18 4.95 -9.46
CA SER A 243 20.33 5.02 -8.01
C SER A 243 21.35 3.98 -7.53
N ASN A 244 22.60 4.10 -7.99
CA ASN A 244 23.75 3.22 -7.70
C ASN A 244 24.22 3.21 -6.23
N LYS A 245 23.33 3.50 -5.27
CA LYS A 245 23.68 3.67 -3.85
C LYS A 245 23.59 2.38 -3.03
N TYR A 246 22.83 1.38 -3.49
CA TYR A 246 22.63 0.16 -2.71
C TYR A 246 23.75 -0.85 -2.96
N THR A 247 24.67 -1.07 -2.02
CA THR A 247 25.88 -1.89 -2.24
C THR A 247 25.68 -3.37 -1.92
N VAL A 248 26.66 -4.21 -2.27
CA VAL A 248 26.64 -5.65 -1.92
C VAL A 248 26.72 -5.85 -0.41
N GLU A 249 27.50 -5.03 0.26
CA GLU A 249 27.69 -5.05 1.71
C GLU A 249 26.36 -4.81 2.43
N GLN A 250 25.55 -3.88 1.95
CA GLN A 250 24.21 -3.63 2.50
C GLN A 250 23.27 -4.83 2.32
N ILE A 251 23.35 -5.52 1.17
CA ILE A 251 22.58 -6.76 0.97
C ILE A 251 23.01 -7.82 1.99
N LYS A 252 24.32 -8.00 2.18
CA LYS A 252 24.88 -8.96 3.15
C LYS A 252 24.48 -8.62 4.58
N GLU A 253 24.52 -7.34 4.95
CA GLU A 253 24.12 -6.84 6.26
C GLU A 253 22.65 -7.19 6.55
N LYS A 254 21.73 -6.98 5.61
CA LYS A 254 20.31 -7.36 5.78
C LYS A 254 20.08 -8.85 5.94
N LEU A 255 20.99 -9.68 5.41
CA LEU A 255 20.94 -11.14 5.48
C LEU A 255 21.97 -11.70 6.46
N GLU A 256 22.50 -10.86 7.36
CA GLU A 256 23.43 -11.28 8.40
C GLU A 256 22.76 -12.28 9.34
N GLY A 257 23.51 -13.30 9.75
CA GLY A 257 23.00 -14.42 10.55
C GLY A 257 22.51 -15.62 9.72
N ALA A 258 22.46 -15.50 8.39
CA ALA A 258 22.27 -16.66 7.52
C ALA A 258 23.46 -17.63 7.64
N SER A 259 23.17 -18.90 7.96
CA SER A 259 24.20 -19.94 7.95
C SER A 259 24.71 -20.21 6.53
N GLU A 260 25.94 -20.70 6.41
CA GLU A 260 26.54 -21.06 5.11
C GLU A 260 25.69 -22.11 4.37
N ASP A 261 25.03 -23.02 5.10
CA ASP A 261 24.10 -24.00 4.53
C ASP A 261 22.83 -23.36 3.97
N GLN A 262 22.25 -22.36 4.64
CA GLN A 262 21.08 -21.62 4.14
C GLN A 262 21.45 -20.84 2.88
N ILE A 263 22.58 -20.15 2.90
CA ILE A 263 23.10 -19.41 1.74
C ILE A 263 23.32 -20.38 0.58
N ARG A 264 24.03 -21.50 0.78
CA ARG A 264 24.29 -22.48 -0.28
C ARG A 264 22.98 -23.00 -0.90
N LYS A 265 22.01 -23.41 -0.08
CA LYS A 265 20.69 -23.87 -0.58
C LYS A 265 19.98 -22.80 -1.41
N PHE A 266 20.00 -21.54 -0.93
CA PHE A 266 19.40 -20.42 -1.65
C PHE A 266 20.08 -20.15 -2.98
N VAL A 267 21.42 -20.17 -3.02
CA VAL A 267 22.22 -19.99 -4.24
C VAL A 267 21.96 -21.13 -5.23
N ASP A 268 22.02 -22.38 -4.78
CA ASP A 268 21.78 -23.55 -5.63
C ASP A 268 20.39 -23.50 -6.27
N GLU A 269 19.37 -23.05 -5.52
CA GLU A 269 18.02 -22.89 -6.04
C GLU A 269 17.92 -21.70 -7.00
N ALA A 270 18.62 -20.60 -6.73
CA ALA A 270 18.65 -19.43 -7.60
C ALA A 270 19.32 -19.73 -8.95
N LEU A 271 20.38 -20.55 -8.94
CA LEU A 271 21.10 -20.95 -10.15
C LEU A 271 20.28 -21.86 -11.08
N LYS A 272 19.23 -22.51 -10.56
CA LYS A 272 18.27 -23.27 -11.37
C LYS A 272 17.22 -22.38 -12.03
N GLN A 273 17.06 -21.13 -11.59
CA GLN A 273 16.11 -20.20 -12.17
C GLN A 273 16.64 -19.73 -13.54
N GLU A 274 15.75 -19.67 -14.54
CA GLU A 274 16.06 -19.13 -15.88
C GLU A 274 16.07 -17.59 -15.91
N ASP A 275 16.33 -16.95 -14.77
CA ASP A 275 16.39 -15.50 -14.64
C ASP A 275 17.84 -15.01 -14.52
N PRO A 276 18.43 -14.46 -15.61
CA PRO A 276 19.81 -14.02 -15.61
C PRO A 276 20.08 -12.86 -14.65
N VAL A 277 19.08 -12.02 -14.36
CA VAL A 277 19.22 -10.88 -13.45
C VAL A 277 19.42 -11.40 -12.03
N LEU A 278 18.59 -12.35 -11.62
CA LEU A 278 18.70 -12.99 -10.31
C LEU A 278 20.03 -13.74 -10.16
N VAL A 279 20.40 -14.55 -11.16
CA VAL A 279 21.65 -15.33 -11.13
C VAL A 279 22.87 -14.42 -10.97
N ASN A 280 22.90 -13.29 -11.69
CA ASN A 280 23.99 -12.33 -11.59
C ASN A 280 24.04 -11.67 -10.21
N MET A 281 22.90 -11.24 -9.67
CA MET A 281 22.83 -10.66 -8.32
C MET A 281 23.31 -11.65 -7.25
N VAL A 282 22.91 -12.91 -7.34
CA VAL A 282 23.32 -13.94 -6.38
C VAL A 282 24.83 -14.20 -6.46
N LYS A 283 25.39 -14.30 -7.67
CA LYS A 283 26.83 -14.43 -7.88
C LYS A 283 27.61 -13.20 -7.39
N GLU A 284 27.07 -12.00 -7.58
CA GLU A 284 27.68 -10.77 -7.10
C GLU A 284 27.73 -10.73 -5.57
N VAL A 285 26.62 -11.09 -4.91
CA VAL A 285 26.51 -11.01 -3.45
C VAL A 285 27.34 -12.08 -2.77
N TRP A 286 27.20 -13.35 -3.16
CA TRP A 286 27.87 -14.46 -2.45
C TRP A 286 29.13 -14.99 -3.14
N GLY A 287 29.53 -14.37 -4.26
CA GLY A 287 30.68 -14.76 -5.06
C GLY A 287 30.47 -16.09 -5.78
N ASN A 288 31.40 -16.45 -6.66
CA ASN A 288 31.59 -17.84 -7.08
C ASN A 288 32.20 -18.67 -5.93
N LYS A 289 31.62 -18.64 -4.73
CA LYS A 289 31.74 -19.78 -3.83
C LYS A 289 30.93 -20.93 -4.46
N GLN A 290 31.38 -21.41 -5.63
CA GLN A 290 31.09 -22.77 -6.02
C GLN A 290 31.54 -23.63 -4.82
N PRO A 291 30.71 -24.56 -4.33
CA PRO A 291 31.19 -25.53 -3.37
C PRO A 291 32.46 -26.11 -3.98
N ALA A 292 33.58 -26.02 -3.26
CA ALA A 292 34.76 -26.77 -3.63
C ALA A 292 34.27 -28.19 -3.88
N THR A 293 34.35 -28.63 -5.13
CA THR A 293 34.03 -30.00 -5.51
C THR A 293 34.78 -30.84 -4.50
N VAL A 294 34.06 -31.57 -3.66
CA VAL A 294 34.66 -32.58 -2.80
C VAL A 294 35.29 -33.53 -3.79
N THR A 295 36.60 -33.38 -4.00
CA THR A 295 37.41 -34.34 -4.71
C THR A 295 37.27 -35.60 -3.88
N GLU A 296 36.40 -36.50 -4.36
CA GLU A 296 36.41 -37.90 -3.99
C GLU A 296 37.87 -38.31 -3.93
N THR A 297 38.34 -38.52 -2.71
CA THR A 297 39.63 -39.12 -2.47
C THR A 297 39.47 -40.52 -3.04
N ALA A 298 40.05 -40.74 -4.21
CA ALA A 298 40.17 -42.06 -4.80
C ALA A 298 40.85 -42.95 -3.73
N VAL A 299 40.06 -43.77 -3.06
CA VAL A 299 40.56 -44.84 -2.22
C VAL A 299 41.10 -45.88 -3.18
N ALA A 300 42.41 -45.78 -3.45
CA ALA A 300 43.17 -46.88 -3.96
C ALA A 300 43.38 -47.88 -2.81
N THR A 301 42.68 -49.01 -2.88
CA THR A 301 43.08 -50.29 -2.28
C THR A 301 42.70 -51.40 -3.22
#